data_AF-A0A2E6N707-F1
#
_entry.id   AF-A0A2E6N707-F1
#
_cell.length_a   1.000
_cell.length_b   1.000
_cell.length_c   1.000
_cell.angle_alpha   90.00
_cell.angle_beta   90.00
_cell.angle_gamma   90.00
#
_symmetry.space_group_name_H-M   'P 1'
#
loop_
_entity.id
_entity.type
_entity.pdbx_description
1 polymer ?
#
loop_
_entity_poly.entity_id
_entity_poly.type
_entity_poly.pdbx_seq_one_letter_code
_entity_poly.pdbx_strand_id
1 'polypeptide(L)'
;IRGETLTEITKANKQTAFAQGVDVFFTNQKLEGKVVLGKYDDNLFANRVTINGKEYQGPDVMEGGQVNLEKIGINVGGTPGEKSLKVKFEFDRFENKRDTTYVVEMDHKYAVVPSRANISNPDMYVVYKDLENILNISMAGVADNRLQILNPKTLKKKSDGVYVMKGEKGKKNKSGDNIVDIVVGVKGEGVTSRVTFEVLNIPDPIASFNGKPRVTKSSRKRIATSRIQASFADPKLAKALKLDIESFVVKIGTAQKKVTGSSSFPKSIRDAIVKNARKNSIITIKDIVCTSKKYPKKNFLPLPISMEVVD
;
A
#
# COMPACT_ATOMS: atom_id res chain seq x y z
N ILE A 1 -3.92 60.21 30.97
CA ILE A 1 -4.69 59.51 32.02
C ILE A 1 -3.69 58.70 32.83
N ARG A 2 -3.61 59.01 34.13
CA ARG A 2 -2.74 58.43 35.16
C ARG A 2 -3.56 57.37 35.91
N GLY A 3 -2.95 56.24 36.27
CA GLY A 3 -3.59 55.09 36.94
C GLY A 3 -4.07 54.10 35.90
N GLU A 4 -3.58 52.86 35.83
CA GLU A 4 -3.48 51.90 36.94
C GLU A 4 -2.11 51.21 37.07
N THR A 5 -2.01 50.41 38.13
CA THR A 5 -0.87 50.19 39.02
C THR A 5 0.15 49.14 38.57
N LEU A 6 1.33 49.23 39.20
CA LEU A 6 2.47 48.31 39.18
C LEU A 6 2.18 46.79 39.37
N THR A 7 0.92 46.37 39.50
CA THR A 7 0.48 44.99 39.70
C THR A 7 0.45 44.15 38.40
N GLU A 8 0.54 44.79 37.23
CA GLU A 8 0.77 44.09 35.96
C GLU A 8 2.26 43.91 35.62
N ILE A 9 3.13 44.69 36.24
CA ILE A 9 4.58 44.76 35.95
C ILE A 9 5.28 43.41 36.27
N THR A 10 4.72 42.61 37.17
CA THR A 10 5.24 41.27 37.48
C THR A 10 4.65 40.16 36.61
N LYS A 11 3.58 40.40 35.85
CA LYS A 11 2.90 39.37 35.05
C LYS A 11 3.51 39.19 33.65
N ALA A 12 4.07 40.23 33.04
CA ALA A 12 4.78 40.13 31.76
C ALA A 12 6.10 39.33 31.89
N ASN A 13 6.83 39.51 33.00
CA ASN A 13 8.11 38.83 33.27
C ASN A 13 7.98 37.32 33.58
N LYS A 14 6.77 36.75 33.56
CA LYS A 14 6.52 35.31 33.76
C LYS A 14 5.71 34.70 32.61
N GLN A 15 5.60 35.36 31.47
CA GLN A 15 4.93 34.78 30.31
C GLN A 15 5.84 33.75 29.64
N THR A 16 5.31 32.55 29.45
CA THR A 16 5.92 31.52 28.63
C THR A 16 5.07 31.36 27.37
N ALA A 17 5.72 31.15 26.24
CA ALA A 17 5.06 30.76 25.00
C ALA A 17 5.17 29.25 24.83
N PHE A 18 4.10 28.61 24.35
CA PHE A 18 4.13 27.20 23.98
C PHE A 18 3.31 26.95 22.71
N ALA A 19 3.71 25.93 21.96
CA ALA A 19 2.99 25.49 20.79
C ALA A 19 1.89 24.49 21.18
N GLN A 20 0.73 24.59 20.54
CA GLN A 20 -0.41 23.69 20.71
C GLN A 20 -0.82 23.13 19.34
N GLY A 21 -0.81 21.81 19.21
CA GLY A 21 -1.18 21.12 17.97
C GLY A 21 -0.12 21.22 16.87
N VAL A 22 1.15 21.41 17.24
CA VAL A 22 2.29 21.55 16.31
C VAL A 22 3.24 20.37 16.48
N ASP A 23 2.82 19.17 16.06
CA ASP A 23 3.56 17.94 16.37
C ASP A 23 4.15 17.26 15.12
N VAL A 24 3.30 16.84 14.18
CA VAL A 24 3.72 16.09 12.98
C VAL A 24 2.97 16.62 11.77
N PHE A 25 3.69 16.91 10.70
CA PHE A 25 3.12 17.44 9.45
C PHE A 25 3.69 16.76 8.22
N PHE A 26 2.91 16.79 7.14
CA PHE A 26 3.39 16.38 5.83
C PHE A 26 4.21 17.46 5.15
N THR A 27 5.17 17.02 4.33
CA THR A 27 5.93 17.92 3.44
C THR A 27 5.00 18.80 2.61
N ASN A 28 5.24 20.11 2.59
CA ASN A 28 4.48 21.12 1.85
C ASN A 28 3.02 21.33 2.32
N GLN A 29 2.63 20.80 3.49
CA GLN A 29 1.36 21.19 4.13
C GLN A 29 1.49 22.57 4.78
N LYS A 30 0.36 23.25 5.01
CA LYS A 30 0.35 24.41 5.90
C LYS A 30 0.68 23.98 7.33
N LEU A 31 1.44 24.82 8.04
CA LEU A 31 1.71 24.62 9.46
C LEU A 31 0.45 25.01 10.24
N GLU A 32 -0.28 24.00 10.68
CA GLU A 32 -1.48 24.17 11.51
C GLU A 32 -1.11 24.22 13.00
N GLY A 33 -2.05 24.67 13.83
CA GLY A 33 -1.84 24.81 15.27
C GLY A 33 -1.67 26.25 15.71
N LYS A 34 -1.32 26.42 16.98
CA LYS A 34 -1.28 27.72 17.65
C LYS A 34 -0.01 27.89 18.46
N VAL A 35 0.44 29.12 18.60
CA VAL A 35 1.40 29.50 19.64
C VAL A 35 0.68 30.37 20.64
N VAL A 36 0.68 29.95 21.91
CA VAL A 36 -0.11 30.55 22.97
C VAL A 36 0.83 31.13 24.02
N LEU A 37 0.59 32.37 24.43
CA LEU A 37 1.19 32.94 25.63
C LEU A 37 0.40 32.42 26.84
N GLY A 38 1.10 31.87 27.83
CA GLY A 38 0.53 31.01 28.88
C GLY A 38 -0.52 31.61 29.82
N LYS A 39 -0.98 32.84 29.58
CA LYS A 39 -2.20 33.39 30.17
C LYS A 39 -3.11 33.90 29.05
N TYR A 40 -4.27 33.28 28.91
CA TYR A 40 -5.34 33.76 28.03
C TYR A 40 -5.82 35.11 28.54
N ASP A 41 -5.66 36.15 27.73
CA ASP A 41 -6.04 37.52 28.02
C ASP A 41 -6.35 38.21 26.69
N ASP A 42 -7.62 38.58 26.49
CA ASP A 42 -8.10 39.10 25.20
C ASP A 42 -7.42 40.43 24.81
N ASN A 43 -6.85 41.15 25.80
CA ASN A 43 -6.15 42.41 25.60
C ASN A 43 -4.62 42.26 25.51
N LEU A 44 -4.10 41.02 25.55
CA LEU A 44 -2.67 40.76 25.45
C LEU A 44 -2.24 40.59 24.00
N PHE A 45 -1.59 41.62 23.45
CA PHE A 45 -0.93 41.60 22.16
C PHE A 45 0.51 42.07 22.29
N ALA A 46 1.41 41.46 21.52
CA ALA A 46 2.76 41.93 21.33
C ALA A 46 2.77 43.11 20.35
N ASN A 47 3.80 43.95 20.40
CA ASN A 47 4.02 44.96 19.38
C ASN A 47 4.47 44.27 18.08
N ARG A 48 5.41 43.33 18.20
CA ARG A 48 5.95 42.56 17.08
C ARG A 48 6.00 41.07 17.39
N VAL A 49 5.77 40.26 16.37
CA VAL A 49 5.89 38.81 16.41
C VAL A 49 6.80 38.35 15.28
N THR A 50 7.90 37.69 15.60
CA THR A 50 8.77 37.07 14.61
C THR A 50 8.56 35.56 14.62
N ILE A 51 8.23 34.99 13.46
CA ILE A 51 8.03 33.54 13.28
C ILE A 51 9.03 33.05 12.24
N ASN A 52 9.93 32.14 12.62
CA ASN A 52 10.99 31.60 11.78
C ASN A 52 11.80 32.68 11.03
N GLY A 53 12.07 33.81 11.70
CA GLY A 53 12.83 34.93 11.15
C GLY A 53 12.02 35.94 10.32
N LYS A 54 10.72 35.72 10.12
CA LYS A 54 9.83 36.69 9.47
C LYS A 54 9.02 37.47 10.51
N GLU A 55 9.10 38.79 10.45
CA GLU A 55 8.41 39.71 11.36
C GLU A 55 6.99 40.01 10.88
N TYR A 56 6.08 40.15 11.85
CA TYR A 56 4.69 40.55 11.70
C TYR A 56 4.34 41.58 12.79
N GLN A 57 3.42 42.49 12.48
CA GLN A 57 2.82 43.34 13.50
C GLN A 57 1.93 42.47 14.39
N GLY A 58 2.13 42.53 15.71
CA GLY A 58 1.38 41.67 16.64
C GLY A 58 -0.15 41.83 16.54
N PRO A 59 -0.72 43.04 16.41
CA PRO A 59 -2.16 43.22 16.23
C PRO A 59 -2.76 42.52 15.00
N ASP A 60 -1.95 42.24 13.96
CA ASP A 60 -2.43 41.62 12.73
C ASP A 60 -2.48 40.09 12.82
N VAL A 61 -1.70 39.50 13.73
CA VAL A 61 -1.45 38.05 13.79
C VAL A 61 -1.83 37.41 15.12
N MET A 62 -2.05 38.22 16.15
CA MET A 62 -2.47 37.79 17.48
C MET A 62 -3.96 38.01 17.71
N GLU A 63 -4.62 37.04 18.34
CA GLU A 63 -6.02 37.11 18.70
C GLU A 63 -6.21 36.45 20.07
N GLY A 64 -6.32 37.24 21.14
CA GLY A 64 -6.44 36.75 22.53
C GLY A 64 -5.19 36.06 23.07
N GLY A 65 -4.02 36.69 22.90
CA GLY A 65 -2.74 36.16 23.42
C GLY A 65 -2.19 34.94 22.66
N GLN A 66 -2.75 34.59 21.51
CA GLN A 66 -2.34 33.45 20.69
C GLN A 66 -2.14 33.86 19.22
N VAL A 67 -1.27 33.14 18.52
CA VAL A 67 -1.09 33.23 17.08
C VAL A 67 -1.60 31.93 16.45
N ASN A 68 -2.58 32.04 15.56
CA ASN A 68 -3.03 30.89 14.77
C ASN A 68 -2.15 30.74 13.52
N LEU A 69 -1.29 29.72 13.52
CA LEU A 69 -0.27 29.51 12.48
C LEU A 69 -0.88 29.27 11.10
N GLU A 70 -2.07 28.68 11.03
CA GLU A 70 -2.77 28.42 9.77
C GLU A 70 -3.18 29.72 9.08
N LYS A 71 -3.64 30.73 9.85
CA LYS A 71 -4.03 32.06 9.33
C LYS A 71 -2.82 32.81 8.77
N ILE A 72 -1.62 32.56 9.28
CA ILE A 72 -0.38 33.19 8.80
C ILE A 72 0.08 32.58 7.46
N GLY A 73 -0.41 31.39 7.11
CA GLY A 73 -0.11 30.73 5.84
C GLY A 73 1.34 30.25 5.73
N ILE A 74 1.97 29.92 6.85
CA ILE A 74 3.33 29.36 6.86
C ILE A 74 3.26 27.91 6.37
N ASN A 75 4.11 27.54 5.41
CA ASN A 75 4.20 26.17 4.91
C ASN A 75 5.30 25.39 5.63
N VAL A 76 5.02 24.11 5.84
CA VAL A 76 5.99 23.09 6.23
C VAL A 76 6.90 22.82 5.04
N GLY A 77 8.21 22.99 5.22
CA GLY A 77 9.18 22.81 4.14
C GLY A 77 9.14 21.42 3.48
N GLY A 78 9.70 21.30 2.28
CA GLY A 78 9.65 20.05 1.50
C GLY A 78 10.58 18.93 1.98
N THR A 79 11.49 19.19 2.93
CA THR A 79 12.48 18.22 3.41
C THR A 79 11.99 17.52 4.69
N PRO A 80 11.83 16.18 4.69
CA PRO A 80 11.52 15.42 5.90
C PRO A 80 12.58 15.56 7.00
N GLY A 81 12.16 15.30 8.24
CA GLY A 81 13.01 15.34 9.43
C GLY A 81 12.46 16.27 10.52
N GLU A 82 13.18 16.37 11.63
CA GLU A 82 12.86 17.32 12.70
C GLU A 82 13.05 18.76 12.22
N LYS A 83 12.10 19.63 12.54
CA LYS A 83 12.13 21.07 12.29
C LYS A 83 11.87 21.84 13.59
N SER A 84 12.33 23.08 13.62
CA SER A 84 12.05 24.03 14.70
C SER A 84 11.03 25.05 14.23
N LEU A 85 10.04 25.32 15.08
CA LEU A 85 9.20 26.51 15.04
C LEU A 85 9.78 27.49 16.07
N LYS A 86 10.40 28.56 15.59
CA LYS A 86 10.94 29.63 16.44
C LYS A 86 10.00 30.81 16.42
N VAL A 87 9.48 31.19 17.58
CA VAL A 87 8.62 32.35 17.72
C VAL A 87 9.17 33.28 18.78
N LYS A 88 9.22 34.57 18.45
CA LYS A 88 9.65 35.66 19.33
C LYS A 88 8.55 36.69 19.40
N PHE A 89 8.07 36.99 20.60
CA PHE A 89 7.13 38.06 20.89
C PHE A 89 7.88 39.23 21.52
N GLU A 90 7.68 40.43 21.01
CA GLU A 90 8.32 41.66 21.52
C GLU A 90 7.25 42.64 22.02
N PHE A 91 7.38 43.04 23.28
CA PHE A 91 6.48 43.98 23.94
C PHE A 91 7.26 45.24 24.30
N ASP A 92 6.97 46.32 23.60
CA ASP A 92 7.55 47.64 23.84
C ASP A 92 6.76 48.31 24.97
N ARG A 93 7.45 48.67 26.05
CA ARG A 93 6.87 49.33 27.21
C ARG A 93 7.65 50.60 27.55
N PHE A 94 6.93 51.60 28.01
CA PHE A 94 7.54 52.79 28.60
C PHE A 94 7.54 52.63 30.13
N GLU A 95 8.69 52.30 30.70
CA GLU A 95 8.86 52.11 32.14
C GLU A 95 10.03 52.94 32.65
N ASN A 96 9.92 53.54 33.84
CA ASN A 96 10.99 54.35 34.45
C ASN A 96 11.54 55.47 33.53
N LYS A 97 10.66 56.08 32.71
CA LYS A 97 11.00 57.11 31.70
C LYS A 97 11.95 56.63 30.59
N ARG A 98 11.99 55.32 30.31
CA ARG A 98 12.76 54.72 29.21
C ARG A 98 11.90 53.71 28.45
N ASP A 99 12.11 53.65 27.14
CA ASP A 99 11.57 52.57 26.33
C ASP A 99 12.34 51.28 26.63
N THR A 100 11.60 50.23 27.00
CA THR A 100 12.14 48.89 27.30
C THR A 100 11.34 47.86 26.52
N THR A 101 12.03 47.02 25.76
CA THR A 101 11.41 45.90 25.03
C THR A 101 11.59 44.61 25.82
N TYR A 102 10.48 43.95 26.14
CA TYR A 102 10.45 42.62 26.74
C TYR A 102 10.28 41.56 25.65
N VAL A 103 11.06 40.49 25.75
CA VAL A 103 11.07 39.42 24.74
C VAL A 103 10.63 38.10 25.36
N VAL A 104 9.68 37.43 24.72
CA VAL A 104 9.31 36.04 25.02
C VAL A 104 9.62 35.18 23.80
N GLU A 105 10.48 34.18 23.98
CA GLU A 105 10.91 33.28 22.90
C GLU A 105 10.44 31.85 23.15
N MET A 106 10.18 31.15 22.05
CA MET A 106 9.86 29.73 22.03
C MET A 106 10.56 29.08 20.84
N ASP A 107 11.24 27.96 21.09
CA ASP A 107 11.76 27.05 20.07
C ASP A 107 11.08 25.69 20.28
N HIS A 108 10.08 25.39 19.46
CA HIS A 108 9.33 24.14 19.53
C HIS A 108 9.74 23.20 18.41
N LYS A 109 9.96 21.93 18.73
CA LYS A 109 10.34 20.90 17.75
C LYS A 109 9.11 20.18 17.23
N TYR A 110 9.03 20.02 15.91
CA TYR A 110 8.00 19.24 15.23
C TYR A 110 8.61 18.36 14.13
N ALA A 111 7.93 17.29 13.76
CA ALA A 111 8.41 16.35 12.75
C ALA A 111 7.75 16.59 11.38
N VAL A 112 8.56 16.55 10.32
CA VAL A 112 8.07 16.58 8.93
C VAL A 112 8.25 15.21 8.32
N VAL A 113 7.15 14.62 7.86
CA VAL A 113 7.12 13.29 7.24
C VAL A 113 6.73 13.38 5.75
N PRO A 114 7.24 12.48 4.91
CA PRO A 114 6.85 12.45 3.51
C PRO A 114 5.36 12.06 3.38
N SER A 115 4.63 12.72 2.48
CA SER A 115 3.24 12.40 2.13
C SER A 115 3.07 11.13 1.28
N ARG A 116 4.01 10.20 1.36
CA ARG A 116 4.01 8.96 0.56
C ARG A 116 3.60 7.77 1.41
N ALA A 117 2.55 7.08 0.95
CA ALA A 117 2.20 5.77 1.48
C ALA A 117 3.21 4.73 0.95
N ASN A 118 3.61 3.81 1.82
CA ASN A 118 4.27 2.58 1.42
C ASN A 118 3.18 1.55 1.12
N ILE A 119 3.05 1.18 -0.16
CA ILE A 119 2.08 0.21 -0.65
C ILE A 119 2.88 -0.94 -1.24
N SER A 120 2.94 -2.05 -0.51
CA SER A 120 3.69 -3.23 -0.93
C SER A 120 2.75 -4.41 -1.15
N ASN A 121 3.01 -5.15 -2.22
CA ASN A 121 2.47 -6.48 -2.41
C ASN A 121 3.64 -7.46 -2.23
N PRO A 122 3.50 -8.52 -1.42
CA PRO A 122 4.46 -9.62 -1.38
C PRO A 122 4.84 -10.17 -2.77
N ASP A 123 3.96 -10.00 -3.76
CA ASP A 123 4.05 -10.54 -5.13
C ASP A 123 4.43 -9.50 -6.21
N MET A 124 5.14 -8.41 -5.84
CA MET A 124 5.59 -7.31 -6.74
C MET A 124 4.49 -6.31 -7.14
N TYR A 125 4.76 -5.34 -8.03
CA TYR A 125 3.80 -4.34 -8.53
C TYR A 125 2.70 -4.91 -9.47
N VAL A 126 2.23 -6.12 -9.20
CA VAL A 126 1.21 -6.85 -9.95
C VAL A 126 0.07 -7.23 -9.03
N VAL A 127 -1.16 -7.19 -9.55
CA VAL A 127 -2.33 -7.83 -8.94
C VAL A 127 -2.99 -8.76 -9.96
N TYR A 128 -3.45 -9.92 -9.52
CA TYR A 128 -4.18 -10.86 -10.36
C TYR A 128 -5.68 -10.61 -10.26
N LYS A 129 -6.33 -10.36 -11.40
CA LYS A 129 -7.75 -9.99 -11.51
C LYS A 129 -8.71 -10.92 -10.76
N ASP A 130 -8.46 -12.23 -10.86
CA ASP A 130 -9.34 -13.28 -10.33
C ASP A 130 -8.83 -13.90 -9.01
N LEU A 131 -7.81 -13.29 -8.40
CA LEU A 131 -7.22 -13.72 -7.13
C LEU A 131 -7.57 -12.72 -6.02
N GLU A 132 -7.55 -13.17 -4.77
CA GLU A 132 -7.43 -12.25 -3.64
C GLU A 132 -5.98 -11.81 -3.53
N ASN A 133 -5.73 -10.50 -3.71
CA ASN A 133 -4.41 -9.91 -3.63
C ASN A 133 -4.27 -9.22 -2.27
N ILE A 134 -3.28 -9.65 -1.48
CA ILE A 134 -3.03 -9.08 -0.15
C ILE A 134 -1.99 -7.98 -0.29
N LEU A 135 -2.33 -6.79 0.18
CA LEU A 135 -1.48 -5.60 0.13
C LEU A 135 -1.22 -5.09 1.53
N ASN A 136 0.01 -4.65 1.79
CA ASN A 136 0.37 -3.94 3.00
C ASN A 136 0.45 -2.44 2.70
N ILE A 137 -0.27 -1.63 3.45
CA ILE A 137 -0.36 -0.18 3.25
C ILE A 137 -0.04 0.51 4.57
N SER A 138 0.91 1.42 4.55
CA SER A 138 1.23 2.29 5.69
C SER A 138 1.63 3.68 5.23
N MET A 139 1.52 4.69 6.10
CA MET A 139 2.02 6.04 5.85
C MET A 139 2.73 6.54 7.10
N ALA A 140 3.91 7.12 6.94
CA ALA A 140 4.71 7.61 8.06
C ALA A 140 3.93 8.71 8.82
N GLY A 141 3.94 8.63 10.15
CA GLY A 141 3.24 9.60 10.99
C GLY A 141 1.70 9.46 11.02
N VAL A 142 1.12 8.45 10.35
CA VAL A 142 -0.33 8.25 10.29
C VAL A 142 -0.72 6.92 10.94
N ALA A 143 -1.62 6.98 11.91
CA ALA A 143 -2.27 5.81 12.46
C ALA A 143 -3.21 5.16 11.42
N ASP A 144 -3.26 3.84 11.37
CA ASP A 144 -4.01 3.12 10.32
C ASP A 144 -5.53 3.42 10.33
N ASN A 145 -6.11 3.75 11.49
CA ASN A 145 -7.51 4.18 11.58
C ASN A 145 -7.80 5.54 10.88
N ARG A 146 -6.76 6.36 10.67
CA ARG A 146 -6.82 7.61 9.91
C ARG A 146 -6.55 7.41 8.42
N LEU A 147 -6.02 6.27 8.00
CA LEU A 147 -5.86 5.96 6.58
C LEU A 147 -7.21 5.68 5.94
N GLN A 148 -7.37 6.15 4.71
CA GLN A 148 -8.54 5.93 3.89
C GLN A 148 -8.14 5.46 2.50
N ILE A 149 -8.69 4.34 2.05
CA ILE A 149 -8.60 3.93 0.66
C ILE A 149 -9.62 4.73 -0.14
N LEU A 150 -9.12 5.61 -1.01
CA LEU A 150 -9.95 6.43 -1.90
C LEU A 150 -10.24 5.67 -3.21
N ASN A 151 -9.28 4.88 -3.69
CA ASN A 151 -9.41 4.04 -4.88
C ASN A 151 -8.45 2.83 -4.79
N PRO A 152 -8.78 1.67 -5.40
CA PRO A 152 -10.08 1.27 -5.94
C PRO A 152 -11.06 0.78 -4.87
N LYS A 153 -12.37 0.77 -5.17
CA LYS A 153 -13.43 0.23 -4.28
C LYS A 153 -13.30 -1.28 -4.02
N THR A 154 -12.57 -1.98 -4.87
CA THR A 154 -12.27 -3.41 -4.78
C THR A 154 -11.25 -3.72 -3.69
N LEU A 155 -10.51 -2.71 -3.21
CA LEU A 155 -9.54 -2.82 -2.13
C LEU A 155 -10.21 -2.52 -0.80
N LYS A 156 -10.19 -3.49 0.12
CA LYS A 156 -10.82 -3.37 1.44
C LYS A 156 -9.82 -3.66 2.55
N LYS A 157 -9.94 -2.93 3.65
CA LYS A 157 -9.17 -3.19 4.86
C LYS A 157 -9.58 -4.55 5.44
N LYS A 158 -8.59 -5.38 5.79
CA LYS A 158 -8.77 -6.65 6.48
C LYS A 158 -8.35 -6.54 7.94
N SER A 159 -7.20 -5.94 8.20
CA SER A 159 -6.69 -5.60 9.53
C SER A 159 -5.78 -4.38 9.41
N ASP A 160 -5.25 -3.89 10.52
CA ASP A 160 -4.33 -2.75 10.48
C ASP A 160 -3.15 -3.02 9.57
N GLY A 161 -2.89 -2.10 8.64
CA GLY A 161 -1.85 -2.22 7.63
C GLY A 161 -2.10 -3.25 6.54
N VAL A 162 -3.12 -4.12 6.62
CA VAL A 162 -3.36 -5.22 5.68
C VAL A 162 -4.70 -5.06 4.96
N TYR A 163 -4.63 -5.08 3.64
CA TYR A 163 -5.75 -4.84 2.75
C TYR A 163 -5.87 -5.98 1.74
N VAL A 164 -7.09 -6.28 1.31
CA VAL A 164 -7.38 -7.31 0.31
C VAL A 164 -8.08 -6.69 -0.88
N MET A 165 -7.50 -6.86 -2.06
CA MET A 165 -8.11 -6.50 -3.33
C MET A 165 -8.69 -7.75 -4.00
N LYS A 166 -9.96 -7.68 -4.42
CA LYS A 166 -10.64 -8.79 -5.09
C LYS A 166 -11.46 -8.31 -6.28
N GLY A 167 -11.29 -8.98 -7.42
CA GLY A 167 -12.10 -8.74 -8.62
C GLY A 167 -11.77 -7.43 -9.35
N GLU A 168 -10.58 -6.86 -9.12
CA GLU A 168 -10.12 -5.67 -9.82
C GLU A 168 -9.79 -6.01 -11.27
N LYS A 169 -10.41 -5.31 -12.22
CA LYS A 169 -10.21 -5.55 -13.66
C LYS A 169 -9.19 -4.61 -14.28
N GLY A 170 -8.85 -3.54 -13.55
CA GLY A 170 -8.03 -2.46 -14.04
C GLY A 170 -8.72 -1.62 -15.13
N LYS A 171 -8.01 -0.60 -15.57
CA LYS A 171 -8.34 0.23 -16.72
C LYS A 171 -7.16 0.22 -17.68
N LYS A 172 -7.41 0.34 -18.98
CA LYS A 172 -6.33 0.43 -19.95
C LYS A 172 -5.54 1.72 -19.79
N ASN A 173 -4.21 1.61 -19.72
CA ASN A 173 -3.30 2.74 -19.84
C ASN A 173 -3.12 3.14 -21.32
N LYS A 174 -2.28 4.15 -21.60
CA LYS A 174 -1.98 4.60 -22.96
C LYS A 174 -1.30 3.52 -23.84
N SER A 175 -0.59 2.58 -23.22
CA SER A 175 0.09 1.46 -23.88
C SER A 175 -0.84 0.26 -24.13
N GLY A 176 -2.05 0.26 -23.56
CA GLY A 176 -3.03 -0.80 -23.69
C GLY A 176 -3.07 -1.80 -22.53
N ASP A 177 -2.16 -1.70 -21.55
CA ASP A 177 -2.09 -2.59 -20.39
C ASP A 177 -3.17 -2.25 -19.37
N ASN A 178 -3.70 -3.27 -18.68
CA ASN A 178 -4.64 -3.04 -17.59
C ASN A 178 -3.87 -2.65 -16.33
N ILE A 179 -4.20 -1.50 -15.76
CA ILE A 179 -3.59 -0.98 -14.53
C ILE A 179 -4.65 -0.61 -13.50
N VAL A 180 -4.26 -0.57 -12.23
CA VAL A 180 -5.06 -0.02 -11.14
C VAL A 180 -4.25 0.98 -10.35
N ASP A 181 -4.85 2.13 -10.07
CA ASP A 181 -4.27 3.14 -9.20
C ASP A 181 -4.81 2.98 -7.80
N ILE A 182 -3.94 2.63 -6.86
CA ILE A 182 -4.27 2.64 -5.45
C ILE A 182 -4.02 4.05 -4.94
N VAL A 183 -5.08 4.70 -4.47
CA VAL A 183 -5.04 6.05 -3.93
C VAL A 183 -5.42 5.98 -2.46
N VAL A 184 -4.48 6.39 -1.61
CA VAL A 184 -4.63 6.42 -0.15
C VAL A 184 -4.67 7.87 0.29
N GLY A 185 -5.63 8.23 1.12
CA GLY A 185 -5.73 9.54 1.76
C GLY A 185 -5.64 9.44 3.28
N VAL A 186 -5.51 10.59 3.92
CA VAL A 186 -5.57 10.73 5.38
C VAL A 186 -6.87 11.45 5.76
N LYS A 187 -7.66 10.86 6.65
CA LYS A 187 -8.95 11.44 7.08
C LYS A 187 -8.75 12.85 7.66
N GLY A 188 -9.54 13.78 7.15
CA GLY A 188 -9.54 15.19 7.57
C GLY A 188 -8.40 16.02 6.97
N GLU A 189 -7.55 15.43 6.13
CA GLU A 189 -6.41 16.12 5.51
C GLU A 189 -6.49 16.03 3.98
N GLY A 190 -5.98 17.05 3.29
CA GLY A 190 -5.89 17.06 1.81
C GLY A 190 -4.77 16.17 1.24
N VAL A 191 -4.17 15.31 2.07
CA VAL A 191 -2.98 14.53 1.72
C VAL A 191 -3.39 13.23 1.05
N THR A 192 -2.84 12.99 -0.15
CA THR A 192 -3.06 11.75 -0.90
C THR A 192 -1.76 11.19 -1.44
N SER A 193 -1.69 9.87 -1.53
CA SER A 193 -0.59 9.13 -2.13
C SER A 193 -1.12 8.11 -3.12
N ARG A 194 -0.41 7.95 -4.23
CA ARG A 194 -0.81 7.08 -5.33
C ARG A 194 0.31 6.13 -5.73
N VAL A 195 -0.02 4.86 -5.87
CA VAL A 195 0.84 3.83 -6.46
C VAL A 195 0.04 3.06 -7.50
N THR A 196 0.64 2.81 -8.66
CA THR A 196 0.01 2.09 -9.77
C THR A 196 0.51 0.65 -9.79
N PHE A 197 -0.41 -0.29 -9.96
CA PHE A 197 -0.14 -1.73 -10.12
C PHE A 197 -0.65 -2.18 -11.49
N GLU A 198 0.05 -3.14 -12.11
CA GLU A 198 -0.46 -3.85 -13.27
C GLU A 198 -1.51 -4.88 -12.84
N VAL A 199 -2.58 -4.99 -13.62
CA VAL A 199 -3.66 -5.96 -13.40
C VAL A 199 -3.51 -7.07 -14.44
N LEU A 200 -2.96 -8.20 -14.02
CA LEU A 200 -2.72 -9.34 -14.89
C LEU A 200 -3.82 -10.38 -14.79
N ASN A 201 -4.03 -11.09 -15.90
CA ASN A 201 -4.74 -12.36 -15.86
C ASN A 201 -3.84 -13.41 -15.20
N ILE A 202 -4.45 -14.40 -14.56
CA ILE A 202 -3.69 -15.56 -14.10
C ILE A 202 -3.19 -16.30 -15.34
N PRO A 203 -1.86 -16.51 -15.50
CA PRO A 203 -1.32 -17.22 -16.65
C PRO A 203 -1.82 -18.66 -16.68
N ASP A 204 -1.77 -19.31 -17.85
CA ASP A 204 -2.12 -20.72 -17.91
C ASP A 204 -1.07 -21.58 -17.18
N PRO A 205 -1.49 -22.61 -16.43
CA PRO A 205 -0.55 -23.53 -15.81
C PRO A 205 0.09 -24.46 -16.84
N ILE A 206 1.21 -25.05 -16.44
CA ILE A 206 1.96 -26.01 -17.23
C ILE A 206 1.65 -27.41 -16.70
N ALA A 207 1.12 -28.28 -17.56
CA ALA A 207 0.94 -29.69 -17.24
C ALA A 207 2.28 -30.46 -17.32
N SER A 208 2.36 -31.58 -16.61
CA SER A 208 3.55 -32.41 -16.57
C SER A 208 3.23 -33.86 -16.21
N PHE A 209 4.13 -34.76 -16.62
CA PHE A 209 4.17 -36.11 -16.09
C PHE A 209 5.07 -36.12 -14.85
N ASN A 210 4.52 -36.52 -13.69
CA ASN A 210 5.23 -36.59 -12.40
C ASN A 210 5.96 -35.30 -12.02
N GLY A 211 5.39 -34.14 -12.33
CA GLY A 211 5.96 -32.84 -11.96
C GLY A 211 7.13 -32.40 -12.85
N LYS A 212 7.40 -33.12 -13.96
CA LYS A 212 8.52 -32.84 -14.87
C LYS A 212 8.00 -32.37 -16.24
N PRO A 213 7.80 -31.05 -16.45
CA PRO A 213 7.17 -30.53 -17.67
C PRO A 213 8.03 -30.67 -18.94
N ARG A 214 9.35 -30.84 -18.79
CA ARG A 214 10.30 -30.94 -19.92
C ARG A 214 10.58 -32.38 -20.38
N VAL A 215 10.03 -33.38 -19.70
CA VAL A 215 10.26 -34.78 -20.07
C VAL A 215 9.31 -35.15 -21.20
N THR A 216 9.87 -35.44 -22.37
CA THR A 216 9.11 -35.73 -23.60
C THR A 216 9.26 -37.17 -24.07
N LYS A 217 10.14 -37.99 -23.47
CA LYS A 217 10.36 -39.39 -23.84
C LYS A 217 10.42 -40.29 -22.61
N SER A 218 9.84 -41.48 -22.67
CA SER A 218 9.89 -42.45 -21.57
C SER A 218 9.46 -43.85 -22.02
N SER A 219 9.75 -44.88 -21.21
CA SER A 219 9.26 -46.25 -21.45
C SER A 219 7.76 -46.40 -21.18
N ARG A 220 7.08 -47.34 -21.85
CA ARG A 220 5.65 -47.63 -21.66
C ARG A 220 5.27 -47.79 -20.20
N LYS A 221 6.05 -48.59 -19.45
CA LYS A 221 5.79 -48.88 -18.02
C LYS A 221 5.85 -47.62 -17.16
N ARG A 222 6.79 -46.72 -17.45
CA ARG A 222 6.95 -45.44 -16.73
C ARG A 222 5.87 -44.44 -17.12
N ILE A 223 5.46 -44.41 -18.39
CA ILE A 223 4.31 -43.59 -18.82
C ILE A 223 3.03 -44.09 -18.12
N ALA A 224 2.76 -45.39 -18.16
CA ALA A 224 1.56 -45.99 -17.56
C ALA A 224 1.45 -45.76 -16.04
N THR A 225 2.57 -45.61 -15.34
CA THR A 225 2.58 -45.33 -13.89
C THR A 225 2.68 -43.84 -13.54
N SER A 226 2.72 -42.97 -14.54
CA SER A 226 2.84 -41.53 -14.32
C SER A 226 1.55 -40.91 -13.78
N ARG A 227 1.73 -39.86 -12.98
CA ARG A 227 0.68 -38.93 -12.57
C ARG A 227 0.72 -37.69 -13.44
N ILE A 228 -0.44 -37.25 -13.89
CA ILE A 228 -0.63 -35.95 -14.51
C ILE A 228 -0.68 -34.90 -13.40
N GLN A 229 0.11 -33.86 -13.51
CA GLN A 229 0.13 -32.74 -12.57
C GLN A 229 0.15 -31.43 -13.34
N ALA A 230 -0.32 -30.36 -12.72
CA ALA A 230 -0.25 -29.02 -13.28
C ALA A 230 0.30 -28.04 -12.24
N SER A 231 1.12 -27.10 -12.69
CA SER A 231 1.66 -26.04 -11.83
C SER A 231 1.92 -24.78 -12.64
N PHE A 232 1.90 -23.63 -11.99
CA PHE A 232 2.36 -22.38 -12.60
C PHE A 232 3.89 -22.35 -12.65
N ALA A 233 4.43 -21.62 -13.64
CA ALA A 233 5.86 -21.36 -13.75
C ALA A 233 6.38 -20.48 -12.61
N ASP A 234 5.55 -19.53 -12.16
CA ASP A 234 5.82 -18.72 -10.97
C ASP A 234 5.65 -19.56 -9.70
N PRO A 235 6.71 -19.77 -8.90
CA PRO A 235 6.65 -20.53 -7.65
C PRO A 235 5.70 -19.95 -6.61
N LYS A 236 5.52 -18.62 -6.55
CA LYS A 236 4.60 -17.99 -5.60
C LYS A 236 3.16 -18.31 -5.96
N LEU A 237 2.81 -18.14 -7.24
CA LEU A 237 1.49 -18.50 -7.76
C LEU A 237 1.21 -20.00 -7.61
N ALA A 238 2.19 -20.86 -7.89
CA ALA A 238 2.11 -22.31 -7.69
C ALA A 238 1.79 -22.68 -6.24
N LYS A 239 2.50 -22.07 -5.28
CA LYS A 239 2.25 -22.27 -3.83
C LYS A 239 0.92 -21.69 -3.37
N ALA A 240 0.53 -20.54 -3.92
CA ALA A 240 -0.70 -19.85 -3.57
C ALA A 240 -1.92 -20.67 -4.01
N LEU A 241 -1.95 -21.13 -5.26
CA LEU A 241 -3.11 -21.77 -5.85
C LEU A 241 -3.19 -23.27 -5.60
N LYS A 242 -2.07 -24.03 -5.63
CA LYS A 242 -2.04 -25.51 -5.51
C LYS A 242 -3.12 -26.19 -6.36
N LEU A 243 -2.76 -26.53 -7.60
CA LEU A 243 -3.71 -27.11 -8.55
C LEU A 243 -3.93 -28.60 -8.32
N ASP A 244 -5.19 -29.01 -8.39
CA ASP A 244 -5.65 -30.40 -8.41
C ASP A 244 -6.19 -30.73 -9.81
N ILE A 245 -5.87 -31.94 -10.31
CA ILE A 245 -6.40 -32.41 -11.60
C ILE A 245 -7.85 -32.85 -11.42
N GLU A 246 -8.75 -32.22 -12.16
CA GLU A 246 -10.17 -32.57 -12.20
C GLU A 246 -10.46 -33.58 -13.32
N SER A 247 -9.94 -33.32 -14.53
CA SER A 247 -10.08 -34.26 -15.64
C SER A 247 -9.03 -34.05 -16.72
N PHE A 248 -8.85 -35.06 -17.57
CA PHE A 248 -8.05 -34.97 -18.80
C PHE A 248 -8.47 -36.06 -19.79
N VAL A 249 -8.09 -35.90 -21.05
CA VAL A 249 -8.26 -36.90 -22.11
C VAL A 249 -6.91 -37.46 -22.50
N VAL A 250 -6.79 -38.79 -22.44
CA VAL A 250 -5.61 -39.52 -22.92
C VAL A 250 -5.86 -39.98 -24.34
N LYS A 251 -4.95 -39.65 -25.26
CA LYS A 251 -4.92 -40.14 -26.63
C LYS A 251 -3.76 -41.11 -26.82
N ILE A 252 -4.06 -42.32 -27.29
CA ILE A 252 -3.10 -43.37 -27.60
C ILE A 252 -3.38 -43.82 -29.03
N GLY A 253 -2.59 -43.33 -29.99
CA GLY A 253 -2.91 -43.50 -31.42
C GLY A 253 -4.25 -42.86 -31.77
N THR A 254 -5.19 -43.63 -32.30
CA THR A 254 -6.55 -43.18 -32.63
C THR A 254 -7.51 -43.24 -31.44
N ALA A 255 -7.21 -44.04 -30.41
CA ALA A 255 -8.07 -44.18 -29.25
C ALA A 255 -7.96 -42.98 -28.30
N GLN A 256 -9.10 -42.53 -27.76
CA GLN A 256 -9.16 -41.49 -26.74
C GLN A 256 -10.02 -41.94 -25.56
N LYS A 257 -9.58 -41.62 -24.33
CA LYS A 257 -10.36 -41.91 -23.12
C LYS A 257 -10.24 -40.77 -22.12
N LYS A 258 -11.39 -40.30 -21.62
CA LYS A 258 -11.47 -39.29 -20.56
C LYS A 258 -11.23 -39.93 -19.20
N VAL A 259 -10.46 -39.25 -18.35
CA VAL A 259 -10.22 -39.55 -16.94
C VAL A 259 -10.77 -38.37 -16.14
N THR A 260 -11.50 -38.66 -15.07
CA THR A 260 -12.13 -37.65 -14.20
C THR A 260 -11.86 -38.02 -12.75
N GLY A 261 -11.63 -37.02 -11.89
CA GLY A 261 -11.42 -37.19 -10.45
C GLY A 261 -10.11 -37.88 -10.05
N SER A 262 -9.15 -38.04 -10.97
CA SER A 262 -7.88 -38.72 -10.70
C SER A 262 -6.77 -38.08 -11.50
N SER A 263 -5.61 -37.91 -10.86
CA SER A 263 -4.35 -37.53 -11.52
C SER A 263 -3.60 -38.73 -12.11
N SER A 264 -3.98 -39.95 -11.73
CA SER A 264 -3.34 -41.20 -12.18
C SER A 264 -4.15 -41.90 -13.26
N PHE A 265 -3.48 -42.66 -14.13
CA PHE A 265 -4.15 -43.46 -15.14
C PHE A 265 -4.93 -44.64 -14.53
N PRO A 266 -6.22 -44.82 -14.86
CA PRO A 266 -6.98 -46.00 -14.47
C PRO A 266 -6.40 -47.26 -15.14
N LYS A 267 -6.64 -48.43 -14.55
CA LYS A 267 -6.06 -49.72 -14.99
C LYS A 267 -6.20 -49.96 -16.50
N SER A 268 -7.38 -49.68 -17.07
CA SER A 268 -7.61 -49.84 -18.51
C SER A 268 -6.68 -49.01 -19.40
N ILE A 269 -6.35 -47.78 -18.98
CA ILE A 269 -5.43 -46.91 -19.75
C ILE A 269 -4.00 -47.40 -19.56
N ARG A 270 -3.63 -47.81 -18.34
CA ARG A 270 -2.31 -48.39 -18.07
C ARG A 270 -2.05 -49.62 -18.93
N ASP A 271 -3.00 -50.53 -18.99
CA ASP A 271 -2.91 -51.75 -19.79
C ASP A 271 -2.85 -51.42 -21.29
N ALA A 272 -3.62 -50.45 -21.77
CA ALA A 272 -3.57 -49.99 -23.16
C ALA A 272 -2.20 -49.39 -23.52
N ILE A 273 -1.59 -48.61 -22.64
CA ILE A 273 -0.25 -48.05 -22.84
C ILE A 273 0.79 -49.18 -22.91
N VAL A 274 0.76 -50.11 -21.96
CA VAL A 274 1.77 -51.18 -21.85
C VAL A 274 1.65 -52.18 -23.00
N LYS A 275 0.44 -52.56 -23.41
CA LYS A 275 0.21 -53.61 -24.41
C LYS A 275 0.18 -53.09 -25.85
N ASN A 276 -0.33 -51.87 -26.07
CA ASN A 276 -0.71 -51.43 -27.43
C ASN A 276 0.11 -50.25 -27.94
N ALA A 277 0.78 -49.47 -27.08
CA ALA A 277 1.58 -48.35 -27.54
C ALA A 277 2.85 -48.84 -28.26
N ARG A 278 3.08 -48.37 -29.49
CA ARG A 278 4.27 -48.77 -30.26
C ARG A 278 5.47 -47.91 -29.89
N LYS A 279 6.68 -48.42 -30.11
CA LYS A 279 7.90 -47.60 -30.04
C LYS A 279 7.78 -46.42 -31.00
N ASN A 280 8.28 -45.25 -30.59
CA ASN A 280 8.17 -43.95 -31.26
C ASN A 280 6.74 -43.40 -31.40
N SER A 281 5.73 -44.07 -30.85
CA SER A 281 4.38 -43.52 -30.80
C SER A 281 4.27 -42.44 -29.72
N ILE A 282 3.37 -41.49 -29.94
CA ILE A 282 3.13 -40.37 -29.03
C ILE A 282 1.84 -40.63 -28.25
N ILE A 283 1.95 -40.55 -26.93
CA ILE A 283 0.81 -40.51 -26.02
C ILE A 283 0.58 -39.05 -25.64
N THR A 284 -0.60 -38.52 -25.94
CA THR A 284 -0.96 -37.12 -25.67
C THR A 284 -2.01 -37.04 -24.58
N ILE A 285 -1.82 -36.10 -23.66
CA ILE A 285 -2.78 -35.71 -22.64
C ILE A 285 -3.28 -34.32 -23.02
N LYS A 286 -4.59 -34.21 -23.26
CA LYS A 286 -5.24 -32.97 -23.70
C LYS A 286 -6.53 -32.73 -22.92
N ASP A 287 -7.18 -31.60 -23.17
CA ASP A 287 -8.43 -31.21 -22.51
C ASP A 287 -8.29 -31.31 -20.97
N ILE A 288 -7.13 -30.86 -20.47
CA ILE A 288 -6.78 -30.95 -19.05
C ILE A 288 -7.55 -29.85 -18.33
N VAL A 289 -8.25 -30.23 -17.26
CA VAL A 289 -8.97 -29.30 -16.39
C VAL A 289 -8.39 -29.44 -14.99
N CYS A 290 -7.97 -28.31 -14.43
CA CYS A 290 -7.49 -28.22 -13.07
C CYS A 290 -8.34 -27.26 -12.26
N THR A 291 -8.46 -27.53 -10.97
CA THR A 291 -9.13 -26.66 -10.01
C THR A 291 -8.17 -26.31 -8.88
N SER A 292 -8.53 -25.30 -8.09
CA SER A 292 -7.84 -24.97 -6.84
C SER A 292 -8.88 -24.94 -5.73
N LYS A 293 -8.62 -25.62 -4.62
CA LYS A 293 -9.51 -25.57 -3.44
C LYS A 293 -9.72 -24.15 -2.91
N LYS A 294 -8.73 -23.26 -3.10
CA LYS A 294 -8.84 -21.85 -2.69
C LYS A 294 -9.70 -21.02 -3.65
N TYR A 295 -9.81 -21.45 -4.91
CA TYR A 295 -10.53 -20.75 -5.97
C TYR A 295 -11.47 -21.72 -6.71
N PRO A 296 -12.48 -22.28 -6.02
CA PRO A 296 -13.29 -23.39 -6.55
C PRO A 296 -14.13 -23.02 -7.77
N LYS A 297 -14.33 -21.71 -8.01
CA LYS A 297 -15.13 -21.19 -9.13
C LYS A 297 -14.33 -21.03 -10.42
N LYS A 298 -13.01 -21.24 -10.40
CA LYS A 298 -12.14 -21.05 -11.56
C LYS A 298 -11.50 -22.38 -11.98
N ASN A 299 -11.74 -22.73 -13.24
CA ASN A 299 -11.01 -23.80 -13.91
C ASN A 299 -9.74 -23.22 -14.55
N PHE A 300 -8.67 -23.99 -14.48
CA PHE A 300 -7.43 -23.73 -15.18
C PHE A 300 -7.25 -24.78 -16.27
N LEU A 301 -6.79 -24.35 -17.44
CA LEU A 301 -6.72 -25.17 -18.64
C LEU A 301 -5.27 -25.28 -19.11
N PRO A 302 -4.46 -26.18 -18.52
CA PRO A 302 -3.10 -26.38 -18.97
C PRO A 302 -3.04 -26.78 -20.45
N LEU A 303 -1.96 -26.37 -21.11
CA LEU A 303 -1.67 -26.83 -22.47
C LEU A 303 -1.48 -28.35 -22.51
N PRO A 304 -1.86 -29.01 -23.64
CA PRO A 304 -1.63 -30.42 -23.82
C PRO A 304 -0.15 -30.81 -23.68
N ILE A 305 0.10 -31.98 -23.11
CA ILE A 305 1.44 -32.56 -22.98
C ILE A 305 1.50 -33.89 -23.69
N SER A 306 2.68 -34.23 -24.19
CA SER A 306 2.90 -35.47 -24.93
C SER A 306 4.17 -36.17 -24.49
N MET A 307 4.17 -37.49 -24.58
CA MET A 307 5.33 -38.32 -24.31
C MET A 307 5.50 -39.36 -25.42
N GLU A 308 6.70 -39.43 -25.97
CA GLU A 308 7.14 -40.43 -26.93
C GLU A 308 7.55 -41.71 -26.20
N VAL A 309 7.09 -42.85 -26.71
CA VAL A 309 7.43 -44.18 -26.20
C VAL A 309 8.78 -44.62 -26.77
N VAL A 310 9.73 -45.01 -25.92
CA VAL A 310 11.10 -45.35 -26.35
C VAL A 310 11.37 -46.86 -26.51
N ASP A 311 10.59 -47.71 -25.84
CA ASP A 311 10.68 -49.17 -25.84
C ASP A 311 9.54 -49.82 -26.63
#